data_AF-A0AAE9Z8M2-F1
#
_entry.id   AF-A0AAE9Z8M2-F1
#
_cell.length_a   1.000
_cell.length_b   1.000
_cell.length_c   1.000
_cell.angle_alpha   90.00
_cell.angle_beta   90.00
_cell.angle_gamma   90.00
#
_symmetry.space_group_name_H-M   'P 1'
#
loop_
_entity.id
_entity.type
_entity.pdbx_description
1 polymer ?
#
loop_
_entity_poly.entity_id
_entity_poly.type
_entity_poly.pdbx_seq_one_letter_code
_entity_poly.pdbx_strand_id
1 'polypeptide(L)' 'MTHQDPLCQLVEMFEQWRATRLNRNAPTPMSLRQQALLLTNTYPSDKIATTLRISGGQLKQWREAGGA' A
#
# COMPACT_ATOMS: atom_id res chain seq x y z
N MET A 1 -5.82 3.00 24.63
CA MET A 1 -4.88 3.13 23.50
C MET A 1 -5.57 2.52 22.30
N THR A 2 -5.96 3.34 21.33
CA THR A 2 -6.71 2.89 20.15
C THR A 2 -5.86 1.88 19.39
N HIS A 3 -6.36 0.65 19.26
CA HIS A 3 -5.80 -0.33 18.33
C HIS A 3 -6.07 0.21 16.93
N GLN A 4 -5.20 1.08 16.42
CA GLN A 4 -5.32 1.61 15.07
C GLN A 4 -5.18 0.42 14.12
N ASP A 5 -6.25 0.18 13.36
CA ASP A 5 -6.29 -0.87 12.36
C ASP A 5 -5.07 -0.72 11.43
N PRO A 6 -4.32 -1.81 11.16
CA PRO A 6 -3.06 -1.71 10.42
C PRO A 6 -3.26 -1.25 8.96
N LEU A 7 -4.47 -1.39 8.41
CA LEU A 7 -4.82 -0.79 7.12
C LEU A 7 -4.96 0.74 7.25
N CYS A 8 -5.51 1.24 8.36
CA CYS A 8 -5.63 2.68 8.62
C CYS A 8 -4.24 3.33 8.73
N GLN A 9 -3.31 2.71 9.48
CA GLN A 9 -1.93 3.19 9.56
C GLN A 9 -1.26 3.22 8.19
N LEU A 10 -1.48 2.18 7.37
CA LEU A 10 -0.89 2.14 6.03
C LEU A 10 -1.46 3.23 5.11
N VAL A 11 -2.75 3.58 5.24
CA VAL A 11 -3.35 4.72 4.52
C VAL A 11 -2.62 6.00 4.88
N GLU A 12 -2.43 6.29 6.16
CA GLU A 12 -1.73 7.49 6.62
C GLU A 12 -0.31 7.58 6.02
N MET A 13 0.43 6.46 6.00
CA MET A 13 1.76 6.42 5.39
C MET A 13 1.72 6.66 3.87
N PHE A 14 0.72 6.13 3.16
CA PHE A 14 0.53 6.38 1.73
C PHE A 14 0.19 7.84 1.45
N GLU A 15 -0.62 8.46 2.30
CA GLU A 15 -0.97 9.88 2.17
C GLU A 15 0.22 10.78 2.46
N GLN A 16 0.99 10.51 3.52
CA GLN A 16 2.25 11.20 3.80
C GLN A 16 3.25 11.08 2.65
N TRP A 17 3.41 9.89 2.10
CA TRP A 17 4.26 9.71 0.91
C TRP A 17 3.73 10.50 -0.30
N ARG A 18 2.42 10.53 -0.53
CA ARG A 18 1.82 11.31 -1.62
C ARG A 18 1.97 12.81 -1.45
N ALA A 19 2.01 13.29 -0.20
CA ALA A 19 2.24 14.70 0.12
C ALA A 19 3.71 15.09 -0.03
N THR A 20 4.63 14.17 0.25
CA THR A 20 6.09 14.41 0.21
C THR A 20 6.75 14.03 -1.12
N ARG A 21 6.07 13.29 -2.01
CA ARG A 21 6.64 12.92 -3.31
C ARG A 21 6.86 14.15 -4.19
N LEU A 22 8.07 14.24 -4.73
CA LEU A 22 8.48 15.29 -5.67
C LEU A 22 7.65 15.30 -6.96
N ASN A 23 7.30 14.12 -7.48
CA ASN A 23 6.59 13.96 -8.75
C ASN A 23 5.42 12.99 -8.64
N ARG A 24 4.37 13.19 -9.45
CA ARG A 24 3.22 12.27 -9.54
C ARG A 24 3.61 10.85 -9.97
N ASN A 25 4.70 10.73 -10.75
CA ASN A 25 5.25 9.47 -11.23
C ASN A 25 6.29 8.85 -10.29
N ALA A 26 6.49 9.42 -9.10
CA ALA A 26 7.41 8.83 -8.14
C ALA A 26 6.96 7.39 -7.80
N PRO A 27 7.88 6.41 -7.81
CA PRO A 27 7.55 5.05 -7.45
C PRO A 27 7.15 4.98 -5.98
N THR A 28 6.14 4.17 -5.66
CA THR A 28 5.79 3.87 -4.27
C THR A 28 7.01 3.22 -3.59
N PRO A 29 7.44 3.67 -2.40
CA PRO A 29 8.56 3.09 -1.67
C PRO A 29 8.37 1.59 -1.42
N MET A 30 9.45 0.82 -1.51
CA MET A 30 9.41 -0.64 -1.33
C MET A 30 8.79 -1.04 0.02
N SER A 31 9.11 -0.31 1.09
CA SER A 31 8.55 -0.54 2.43
C SER A 31 7.02 -0.41 2.47
N LEU A 32 6.43 0.51 1.70
CA LEU A 32 4.97 0.64 1.60
C LEU A 32 4.36 -0.49 0.77
N ARG A 33 5.04 -0.91 -0.29
CA ARG A 33 4.61 -2.07 -1.11
C ARG A 33 4.58 -3.34 -0.28
N GLN A 34 5.63 -3.61 0.49
CA GLN A 34 5.73 -4.78 1.36
C GLN A 34 4.65 -4.79 2.43
N GLN A 35 4.38 -3.66 3.08
CA GLN A 35 3.29 -3.56 4.04
C GLN A 35 1.91 -3.80 3.39
N ALA A 36 1.68 -3.25 2.19
CA ALA A 36 0.44 -3.51 1.45
C ALA A 36 0.29 -5.01 1.11
N LEU A 37 1.37 -5.68 0.71
CA LEU A 37 1.38 -7.12 0.43
C LEU A 37 1.14 -7.96 1.68
N LEU A 38 1.76 -7.61 2.82
CA LEU A 38 1.56 -8.30 4.10
C LEU A 38 0.09 -8.23 4.53
N LEU A 39 -0.55 -7.07 4.37
CA LEU A 39 -1.98 -6.91 4.68
C LEU A 39 -2.88 -7.75 3.78
N THR A 40 -2.43 -8.18 2.58
CA THR A 40 -3.23 -9.09 1.73
C THR A 40 -3.46 -10.46 2.37
N ASN A 41 -2.70 -10.81 3.42
CA ASN A 41 -2.93 -12.02 4.20
C ASN A 41 -4.09 -11.88 5.20
N THR A 42 -4.47 -10.64 5.54
CA THR A 42 -5.51 -10.34 6.55
C THR A 42 -6.75 -9.73 5.93
N TYR A 43 -6.59 -8.94 4.87
CA TYR A 43 -7.68 -8.25 4.17
C TYR A 43 -7.71 -8.67 2.70
N PRO A 44 -8.91 -8.72 2.09
CA PRO A 44 -9.02 -8.99 0.66
C PRO A 44 -8.29 -7.91 -0.15
N SER A 45 -7.64 -8.36 -1.23
CA SER A 45 -6.81 -7.49 -2.09
C SER A 45 -7.59 -6.29 -2.65
N ASP A 46 -8.88 -6.46 -2.93
CA ASP A 46 -9.76 -5.41 -3.44
C ASP A 46 -10.01 -4.30 -2.41
N LYS A 47 -10.20 -4.67 -1.14
CA LYS A 47 -10.31 -3.73 -0.01
C LYS A 47 -9.01 -2.94 0.14
N ILE A 48 -7.86 -3.60 0.07
CA ILE A 48 -6.56 -2.93 0.16
C ILE A 48 -6.36 -1.97 -1.01
N ALA A 49 -6.63 -2.41 -2.24
CA ALA A 49 -6.46 -1.59 -3.44
C ALA A 49 -7.33 -0.32 -3.38
N THR A 50 -8.60 -0.48 -3.02
CA THR A 50 -9.56 0.63 -2.87
C THR A 50 -9.13 1.59 -1.75
N THR A 51 -8.81 1.05 -0.57
CA THR A 51 -8.43 1.86 0.60
C THR A 51 -7.11 2.60 0.39
N LEU A 52 -6.10 1.96 -0.20
CA LEU A 52 -4.82 2.60 -0.51
C LEU A 52 -4.90 3.49 -1.77
N ARG A 53 -6.05 3.53 -2.47
CA ARG A 53 -6.25 4.27 -3.73
C ARG A 53 -5.19 3.89 -4.78
N ILE A 54 -4.95 2.59 -4.93
CA ILE A 54 -4.08 2.00 -5.95
C ILE A 54 -4.92 1.11 -6.86
N SER A 55 -4.42 0.82 -8.05
CA SER A 55 -5.10 -0.14 -8.93
C SER A 55 -4.87 -1.57 -8.45
N GLY A 56 -5.86 -2.45 -8.60
CA GLY A 56 -5.69 -3.89 -8.31
C GLY A 56 -4.52 -4.52 -9.10
N GLY A 57 -4.31 -4.06 -10.34
CA GLY A 57 -3.16 -4.45 -11.15
C GLY A 57 -1.81 -3.99 -10.58
N GLN A 58 -1.76 -2.86 -9.87
CA GLN A 58 -0.56 -2.36 -9.21
C GLN A 58 -0.20 -3.21 -7.98
N LEU A 59 -1.20 -3.63 -7.21
CA LEU A 59 -1.01 -4.56 -6.09
C LEU A 59 -0.55 -5.95 -6.58
N LYS A 60 -1.12 -6.44 -7.69
CA LYS A 60 -0.66 -7.67 -8.35
C LYS A 60 0.78 -7.54 -8.83
N GLN A 61 1.13 -6.44 -9.50
CA GLN A 61 2.49 -6.17 -9.97
C GLN A 61 3.49 -6.16 -8.81
N TRP A 62 3.14 -5.61 -7.64
CA TRP A 62 4.05 -5.65 -6.48
C TRP A 62 4.26 -7.06 -5.94
N ARG A 63 3.22 -7.91 -5.98
CA ARG A 63 3.33 -9.31 -5.60
C ARG A 63 4.28 -10.07 -6.54
N GLU A 64 4.17 -9.83 -7.83
CA GLU A 64 5.00 -10.48 -8.86
C GLU A 64 6.43 -9.92 -8.90
N ALA A 65 6.61 -8.62 -8.69
CA ALA A 65 7.93 -7.96 -8.70
C ALA A 65 8.73 -8.16 -7.39
N GLY A 66 8.09 -8.58 -6.30
CA GLY A 66 8.71 -8.85 -5.00
C GLY A 66 8.88 -10.34 -4.67
N GLY A 67 8.57 -11.23 -5.61
CA GLY A 67 8.75 -12.68 -5.49
C GLY A 67 9.89 -13.16 -6.39
N ALA A 68 11.13 -12.87 -6.02
CA ALA A 68 12.34 -13.49 -6.54
C ALA A 68 13.32 -13.67 -5.37
#